data_AF-A0A7W5MRR8-F1
#
_entry.id   AF-A0A7W5MRR8-F1
#
_cell.length_a   1.000
_cell.length_b   1.000
_cell.length_c   1.000
_cell.angle_alpha   90.00
_cell.angle_beta   90.00
_cell.angle_gamma   90.00
#
_symmetry.space_group_name_H-M   'P 1'
#
loop_
_entity.id
_entity.type
_entity.pdbx_description
1 polymer ?
#
loop_
_entity_poly.entity_id
_entity_poly.type
_entity_poly.pdbx_seq_one_letter_code
_entity_poly.pdbx_strand_id
1 'polypeptide(L)'
;MSQPNAQKPMDPLAQRALFARAVDLLGGIKAAGQAIGESELGMAALLSGAEPLHPRVLERASKALIAHADACRAMERRISPAFTANLTNAQIGRG
;
A
#
# COMPACT_ATOMS: atom_id res chain seq x y z
N MET A 1 -16.45 6.71 -30.64
CA MET A 1 -16.41 5.28 -30.26
C MET A 1 -14.96 4.95 -29.91
N SER A 2 -14.58 4.99 -28.65
CA SER A 2 -13.22 4.65 -28.22
C SER A 2 -13.10 3.12 -28.17
N GLN A 3 -12.20 2.56 -28.96
CA GLN A 3 -11.92 1.12 -28.94
C GLN A 3 -11.48 0.69 -27.53
N PRO A 4 -11.87 -0.51 -27.05
CA PRO A 4 -11.31 -1.04 -25.82
C PRO A 4 -9.82 -1.30 -26.07
N ASN A 5 -8.96 -0.54 -25.39
CA ASN A 5 -7.53 -0.75 -25.42
C ASN A 5 -7.27 -2.17 -24.90
N ALA A 6 -7.02 -3.13 -25.79
CA ALA A 6 -6.70 -4.50 -25.43
C ALA A 6 -5.30 -4.50 -24.82
N GLN A 7 -5.21 -4.12 -23.54
CA GLN A 7 -3.97 -4.11 -22.78
C GLN A 7 -3.42 -5.53 -22.79
N LYS A 8 -2.24 -5.72 -23.40
CA LYS A 8 -1.52 -7.00 -23.39
C LYS A 8 -1.40 -7.51 -21.94
N PRO A 9 -1.58 -8.82 -21.68
CA PRO A 9 -1.34 -9.40 -20.37
C PRO A 9 0.06 -8.99 -19.84
N MET A 10 0.10 -8.62 -18.56
CA MET A 10 1.34 -8.21 -17.90
C MET A 10 2.30 -9.39 -17.77
N ASP A 11 3.59 -9.13 -17.94
CA ASP A 11 4.65 -10.09 -17.68
C ASP A 11 4.69 -10.48 -16.18
N PRO A 12 4.83 -11.77 -15.81
CA PRO A 12 4.83 -12.20 -14.41
C PRO A 12 5.94 -11.59 -13.55
N LEU A 13 7.11 -11.27 -14.11
CA LEU A 13 8.19 -10.62 -13.38
C LEU A 13 7.83 -9.15 -13.11
N ALA A 14 7.27 -8.46 -14.11
CA ALA A 14 6.77 -7.10 -13.95
C ALA A 14 5.63 -7.00 -12.92
N GLN A 15 4.69 -7.94 -12.92
CA GLN A 15 3.60 -7.99 -11.93
C GLN A 15 4.14 -8.16 -10.50
N ARG A 16 5.14 -9.02 -10.33
CA ARG A 16 5.78 -9.25 -9.04
C ARG A 16 6.57 -8.05 -8.56
N ALA A 17 7.24 -7.33 -9.46
CA ALA A 17 7.93 -6.09 -9.12
C ALA A 17 6.94 -5.01 -8.62
N LEU A 18 5.78 -4.89 -9.27
CA LEU A 18 4.71 -4.00 -8.80
C LEU A 18 4.13 -4.44 -7.46
N PHE A 19 3.93 -5.76 -7.27
CA PHE A 19 3.48 -6.29 -5.99
C PHE A 19 4.49 -6.05 -4.87
N ALA A 20 5.79 -6.26 -5.12
CA ALA A 20 6.85 -5.93 -4.17
C ALA A 20 6.83 -4.44 -3.79
N ARG A 21 6.65 -3.56 -4.79
CA ARG A 21 6.51 -2.13 -4.51
C ARG A 21 5.27 -1.80 -3.68
N ALA A 22 4.16 -2.48 -3.91
CA ALA A 22 2.95 -2.35 -3.08
C ALA A 22 3.21 -2.79 -1.64
N VAL A 23 3.93 -3.90 -1.45
CA VAL A 23 4.33 -4.38 -0.12
C VAL A 23 5.19 -3.37 0.61
N ASP A 24 6.17 -2.75 -0.07
CA ASP A 24 7.00 -1.69 0.52
C ASP A 24 6.16 -0.50 0.97
N LEU A 25 5.22 -0.04 0.14
CA LEU A 25 4.33 1.06 0.46
C LEU A 25 3.41 0.76 1.64
N LEU A 26 3.00 -0.50 1.81
CA LEU A 26 2.20 -0.95 2.94
C LEU A 26 3.01 -1.12 4.24
N GLY A 27 4.32 -0.89 4.21
CA GLY A 27 5.20 -1.01 5.38
C GLY A 27 5.94 -2.34 5.48
N GLY A 28 6.12 -3.06 4.37
CA GLY A 28 6.87 -4.30 4.27
C GLY A 28 6.05 -5.57 4.52
N ILE A 29 6.71 -6.73 4.50
CA ILE A 29 6.10 -8.07 4.49
C ILE A 29 5.07 -8.26 5.60
N LYS A 30 5.43 -7.92 6.84
CA LYS A 30 4.58 -8.14 8.01
C LYS A 30 3.29 -7.32 7.93
N ALA A 31 3.41 -6.02 7.68
CA ALA A 31 2.27 -5.10 7.61
C ALA A 31 1.37 -5.42 6.40
N ALA A 32 1.98 -5.66 5.24
CA ALA A 32 1.25 -6.07 4.04
C ALA A 32 0.53 -7.41 4.25
N GLY A 33 1.20 -8.42 4.81
CA GLY A 33 0.61 -9.72 5.11
C GLY A 33 -0.60 -9.61 6.04
N GLN A 34 -0.51 -8.80 7.10
CA GLN A 34 -1.67 -8.51 7.96
C GLN A 34 -2.81 -7.85 7.19
N ALA A 35 -2.49 -6.84 6.36
CA ALA A 35 -3.50 -6.09 5.61
C ALA A 35 -4.22 -6.94 4.55
N ILE A 36 -3.51 -7.88 3.93
CA ILE A 36 -4.05 -8.76 2.89
C ILE A 36 -4.34 -10.17 3.39
N GLY A 37 -4.27 -10.42 4.71
CA GLY A 37 -4.51 -11.71 5.35
C GLY A 37 -3.70 -12.87 4.76
N GLU A 38 -2.40 -12.65 4.59
CA GLU A 38 -1.38 -13.63 4.21
C GLU A 38 -0.35 -13.77 5.33
N SER A 39 0.21 -14.97 5.48
CA SER A 39 1.30 -15.22 6.43
C SER A 39 2.62 -14.63 5.92
N GLU A 40 3.59 -14.37 6.81
CA GLU A 40 4.91 -13.86 6.39
C GLU A 40 5.62 -14.84 5.44
N LEU A 41 5.48 -16.15 5.68
CA LEU A 41 6.02 -17.19 4.79
C LEU A 41 5.34 -17.17 3.41
N GLY A 42 4.01 -17.04 3.39
CA GLY A 42 3.24 -16.90 2.13
C GLY A 42 3.65 -15.65 1.36
N MET A 43 3.79 -14.51 2.04
CA MET A 43 4.30 -13.28 1.43
C MET A 43 5.69 -13.46 0.83
N ALA A 44 6.61 -14.16 1.51
CA ALA A 44 7.94 -14.46 0.98
C ALA A 44 7.88 -15.37 -0.26
N ALA A 45 6.99 -16.36 -0.27
CA ALA A 45 6.78 -17.23 -1.42
C ALA A 45 6.24 -16.48 -2.64
N LEU A 46 5.29 -15.55 -2.44
CA LEU A 46 4.75 -14.69 -3.49
C LEU A 46 5.79 -13.69 -4.03
N LEU A 47 6.59 -13.08 -3.16
CA LEU A 47 7.61 -12.10 -3.53
C LEU A 47 8.80 -12.72 -4.26
N SER A 48 9.25 -13.90 -3.82
CA SER A 48 10.24 -14.69 -4.57
C SER A 48 9.64 -15.29 -5.85
N GLY A 49 8.32 -15.41 -5.90
CA GLY A 49 7.51 -16.11 -6.90
C GLY A 49 7.81 -17.60 -6.97
N ALA A 50 8.16 -18.19 -5.83
CA ALA A 50 7.94 -19.61 -5.58
C ALA A 50 6.45 -19.97 -5.74
N GLU A 51 5.55 -19.01 -5.45
CA GLU A 51 4.13 -19.11 -5.76
C GLU A 51 3.67 -18.00 -6.72
N PRO A 52 2.76 -18.29 -7.66
CA PRO A 52 2.20 -17.28 -8.55
C PRO A 52 1.23 -16.35 -7.83
N LEU A 53 1.19 -15.08 -8.25
CA LEU A 53 0.25 -14.09 -7.71
C LEU A 53 -1.17 -14.36 -8.21
N HIS A 54 -2.01 -14.92 -7.34
CA HIS A 54 -3.42 -15.12 -7.65
C HIS A 54 -4.17 -13.78 -7.74
N PRO A 55 -5.14 -13.59 -8.66
CA PRO A 55 -5.88 -12.32 -8.81
C PRO A 55 -6.50 -11.80 -7.51
N ARG A 56 -6.96 -12.70 -6.62
CA ARG A 56 -7.49 -12.32 -5.30
C ARG A 56 -6.45 -11.66 -4.40
N VAL A 57 -5.18 -12.06 -4.47
CA VAL A 57 -4.09 -11.42 -3.71
C VAL A 57 -3.88 -9.99 -4.22
N LEU A 58 -3.87 -9.81 -5.54
CA LEU A 58 -3.74 -8.49 -6.17
C LEU A 58 -4.92 -7.58 -5.81
N GLU A 59 -6.14 -8.12 -5.80
CA GLU A 59 -7.34 -7.39 -5.38
C GLU A 59 -7.24 -6.94 -3.91
N ARG A 60 -6.82 -7.83 -3.01
CA ARG A 60 -6.64 -7.50 -1.58
C ARG A 60 -5.54 -6.46 -1.39
N ALA A 61 -4.42 -6.59 -2.09
CA ALA A 61 -3.33 -5.61 -2.06
C ALA A 61 -3.78 -4.23 -2.57
N SER A 62 -4.56 -4.18 -3.66
CA SER A 62 -5.13 -2.95 -4.19
C SER A 62 -6.05 -2.26 -3.16
N LYS A 63 -6.96 -3.02 -2.53
CA LYS A 63 -7.84 -2.50 -1.48
C LYS A 63 -7.06 -2.02 -0.26
N ALA A 64 -6.02 -2.75 0.15
CA ALA A 64 -5.14 -2.37 1.25
C ALA A 64 -4.40 -1.07 0.97
N LEU A 65 -3.90 -0.86 -0.26
CA LEU A 65 -3.23 0.38 -0.66
C LEU A 65 -4.18 1.59 -0.59
N ILE A 66 -5.42 1.43 -1.05
CA ILE A 66 -6.43 2.50 -0.97
C ILE A 66 -6.71 2.85 0.49
N ALA A 67 -6.98 1.84 1.33
CA ALA A 67 -7.22 2.05 2.75
C ALA A 67 -6.02 2.70 3.46
N HIS A 68 -4.80 2.29 3.11
CA HIS A 68 -3.57 2.89 3.64
C HIS A 68 -3.41 4.35 3.22
N ALA A 69 -3.66 4.68 1.94
CA ALA A 69 -3.61 6.06 1.46
C ALA A 69 -4.63 6.96 2.17
N ASP A 70 -5.83 6.47 2.42
CA ASP A 70 -6.86 7.20 3.17
C ASP A 70 -6.46 7.40 4.64
N ALA A 71 -5.87 6.39 5.28
CA ALA A 71 -5.32 6.51 6.63
C ALA A 71 -4.19 7.55 6.70
N CYS A 72 -3.28 7.55 5.73
CA CYS A 72 -2.21 8.55 5.64
C CYS A 72 -2.76 9.97 5.50
N ARG A 73 -3.78 10.17 4.66
CA ARG A 73 -4.45 11.48 4.52
C ARG A 73 -5.16 11.93 5.79
N ALA A 74 -5.84 11.00 6.48
CA ALA A 74 -6.50 11.29 7.74
C ALA A 74 -5.50 11.68 8.83
N MET A 75 -4.34 11.01 8.88
CA MET A 75 -3.27 11.34 9.83
C MET A 75 -2.60 12.67 9.51
N GLU A 76 -2.28 12.95 8.25
CA GLU A 76 -1.68 14.21 7.82
C GLU A 76 -2.46 15.42 8.38
N ARG A 77 -3.80 15.42 8.21
CA ARG A 77 -4.66 16.50 8.73
C ARG A 77 -4.58 16.70 10.24
N ARG A 78 -4.28 15.65 11.00
CA ARG A 78 -4.25 15.65 12.48
C ARG A 78 -2.87 15.94 13.05
N ILE A 79 -1.82 15.84 12.24
CA ILE A 79 -0.44 16.08 12.68
C ILE A 79 0.19 17.29 11.98
N SER A 80 -0.46 17.82 10.95
CA SER A 80 0.04 18.96 10.20
C SER A 80 0.16 20.21 11.10
N PRO A 81 1.36 20.79 11.25
CA PRO A 81 1.58 21.96 12.10
C PRO A 81 0.97 23.24 11.51
N ALA A 82 0.48 23.19 10.27
CA ALA A 82 -0.24 24.30 9.65
C ALA A 82 -1.56 24.62 10.38
N PHE A 83 -2.11 23.67 11.15
CA PHE A 83 -3.28 23.89 11.99
C PHE A 83 -2.84 24.08 13.43
N THR A 84 -3.08 25.26 14.01
CA THR A 84 -2.72 25.56 15.41
C THR A 84 -3.31 24.57 16.41
N ALA A 85 -4.49 23.98 16.10
CA ALA A 85 -5.12 22.95 16.92
C ALA A 85 -4.29 21.65 17.06
N ASN A 86 -3.34 21.42 16.15
CA ASN A 86 -2.44 20.26 16.20
C ASN A 86 -1.14 20.56 16.99
N LEU A 87 -0.95 21.81 17.43
CA LEU A 87 0.22 22.22 18.20
C LEU A 87 -0.08 22.18 19.70
N THR A 88 0.96 21.87 20.48
CA THR A 88 0.91 22.02 21.94
C THR A 88 1.12 23.48 22.33
N ASN A 89 0.66 23.87 23.52
CA ASN A 89 0.84 25.24 24.05
C ASN A 89 2.32 25.68 24.07
N ALA A 90 3.24 24.74 24.35
CA ALA A 90 4.67 25.01 24.35
C ALA A 90 5.26 25.31 22.95
N GLN A 91 4.61 24.83 21.88
CA GLN A 91 5.01 25.08 20.49
C GLN A 91 4.43 26.40 19.97
N ILE A 92 3.22 26.77 20.39
CA ILE A 92 2.56 28.03 19.99
C ILE A 92 3.38 29.24 20.46
N GLY A 93 3.90 29.21 21.70
CA GLY A 93 4.67 30.32 22.28
C GLY A 93 6.12 30.46 21.79
N ARG A 94 6.57 29.62 20.84
CA ARG A 94 7.93 29.64 20.28
C ARG A 94 7.98 30.05 18.81
N GLY A 95 6.82 30.30 18.18
CA GLY A 95 6.70 30.72 16.78
C GLY A 95 6.79 32.22 16.60
#